data_AF-A0A6J0Z180-F1
#
_entry.id   AF-A0A6J0Z180-F1
#
_cell.length_a   1.000
_cell.length_b   1.000
_cell.length_c   1.000
_cell.angle_alpha   90.00
_cell.angle_beta   90.00
_cell.angle_gamma   90.00
#
_symmetry.space_group_name_H-M   'P 1'
#
loop_
_entity.id
_entity.type
_entity.pdbx_description
1 polymer ?
#
loop_
_entity_poly.entity_id
_entity_poly.type
_entity_poly.pdbx_seq_one_letter_code
_entity_poly.pdbx_strand_id
1 'polypeptide(L)' 'MVGLLKITGLVELAVCDSLHEKPDVKTLEEQLQGGQIEEVILQAENKLSLGRKMVQWKPRESLAEEPPANQWKWLT' A
#
# COMPACT_ATOMS: atom_id res chain seq x y z
N MET A 1 3.14 -17.31 0.72
CA MET A 1 3.63 -15.94 1.04
C MET A 1 3.53 -14.96 -0.14
N VAL A 2 2.66 -15.18 -1.14
CA VAL A 2 2.58 -14.31 -2.35
C VAL A 2 1.65 -13.10 -2.16
N GLY A 3 0.74 -13.15 -1.19
CA GLY A 3 -0.26 -12.10 -0.98
C GLY A 3 0.28 -10.81 -0.37
N LEU A 4 1.26 -10.86 0.54
CA LEU A 4 1.84 -9.65 1.14
C LEU A 4 2.53 -8.77 0.08
N LEU A 5 3.15 -9.38 -0.93
CA LEU A 5 3.91 -8.67 -1.96
C LEU A 5 3.04 -7.80 -2.88
N LYS A 6 1.73 -8.06 -3.00
CA LYS A 6 0.83 -7.26 -3.85
C LYS A 6 0.32 -5.98 -3.18
N ILE A 7 0.28 -5.93 -1.84
CA ILE A 7 -0.16 -4.75 -1.07
C ILE A 7 1.01 -3.82 -0.73
N THR A 8 2.22 -4.37 -0.55
CA THR A 8 3.47 -3.63 -0.54
C THR A 8 3.88 -3.40 -1.99
N GLY A 9 3.27 -2.43 -2.66
CA GLY A 9 3.62 -2.11 -4.05
C GLY A 9 5.14 -2.08 -4.22
N LEU A 10 5.63 -2.65 -5.33
CA LEU A 10 7.01 -2.79 -5.78
C LEU A 10 7.91 -1.56 -5.49
N VAL A 11 7.29 -0.39 -5.36
CA VAL A 11 7.87 0.89 -4.98
C VAL A 11 8.63 0.83 -3.65
N GLU A 12 8.13 0.22 -2.56
CA GLU A 12 8.82 0.29 -1.26
C GLU A 12 10.14 -0.49 -1.20
N LEU A 13 10.21 -1.65 -1.86
CA LEU A 13 11.48 -2.38 -1.96
C LEU A 13 12.48 -1.60 -2.82
N ALA A 14 12.01 -1.00 -3.91
CA ALA A 14 12.82 -0.12 -4.75
C ALA A 14 13.30 1.14 -4.01
N VAL A 15 12.53 1.70 -3.07
CA VAL A 15 12.97 2.82 -2.20
C VAL A 15 14.21 2.43 -1.41
N CYS A 16 14.20 1.27 -0.74
CA CYS A 16 15.32 0.83 0.09
C CYS A 16 16.59 0.58 -0.72
N ASP A 17 16.46 -0.02 -1.90
CA ASP A 17 17.58 -0.25 -2.80
C ASP A 17 18.14 1.08 -3.34
N SER A 18 17.27 2.03 -3.69
CA SER A 18 17.66 3.35 -4.21
C SER A 18 18.33 4.23 -3.15
N LEU A 19 17.86 4.18 -1.90
CA LEU A 19 18.42 4.91 -0.76
C LEU A 19 19.88 4.46 -0.46
N HIS A 20 20.19 3.19 -0.70
CA HIS A 20 21.52 2.63 -0.48
C HIS A 20 22.52 3.04 -1.58
N GLU A 21 22.04 3.23 -2.80
CA GLU A 21 22.88 3.58 -3.97
C GLU A 21 23.08 5.09 -4.14
N LYS A 22 22.11 5.93 -3.77
CA LYS A 22 22.17 7.39 -3.93
C LYS A 22 21.59 8.13 -2.73
N PRO A 23 22.41 8.83 -1.92
CA PRO A 23 21.95 9.58 -0.76
C PRO A 23 21.35 10.96 -1.09
N ASP A 24 21.28 11.33 -2.38
CA ASP A 24 20.74 12.63 -2.79
C ASP A 24 19.21 12.63 -2.79
N VAL A 25 18.64 13.38 -1.84
CA VAL A 25 17.19 13.45 -1.57
C VAL A 25 16.40 13.85 -2.82
N LYS A 26 16.90 14.80 -3.62
CA LYS A 26 16.19 15.31 -4.79
C LYS A 26 16.06 14.24 -5.88
N THR A 27 17.12 13.50 -6.14
CA THR A 27 17.07 12.38 -7.09
C THR A 27 16.13 11.27 -6.64
N LEU A 28 16.03 11.02 -5.33
CA LEU A 28 15.12 10.04 -4.77
C LEU A 28 13.66 10.45 -4.92
N GLU A 29 13.32 11.71 -4.62
CA GLU A 29 11.96 12.23 -4.80
C GLU A 29 11.49 12.12 -6.27
N GLU A 30 12.36 12.47 -7.22
CA GLU A 30 12.10 12.35 -8.66
C GLU A 30 11.90 10.88 -9.09
N GLN A 31 12.69 9.96 -8.54
CA GLN A 31 12.59 8.52 -8.85
C GLN A 31 11.35 7.86 -8.25
N LEU A 32 10.99 8.24 -7.03
CA LEU A 32 9.88 7.63 -6.29
C LEU A 32 8.52 8.15 -6.73
N GLN A 33 8.47 9.31 -7.39
CA GLN A 33 7.23 9.94 -7.87
C GLN A 33 6.16 10.06 -6.78
N GLY A 34 6.60 10.20 -5.53
CA GLY A 34 5.78 10.11 -4.33
C GLY A 34 5.56 11.45 -3.61
N GLY A 35 5.93 12.56 -4.24
CA GLY A 35 5.96 13.87 -3.60
C GLY A 35 7.28 14.10 -2.86
N GLN A 36 7.21 14.77 -1.72
CA GLN A 36 8.38 15.03 -0.87
C GLN A 36 8.79 13.79 -0.07
N ILE A 37 10.05 13.70 0.33
CA ILE A 37 10.57 12.55 1.07
C ILE A 37 9.83 12.32 2.41
N GLU A 38 9.35 13.39 3.06
CA GLU A 38 8.55 13.32 4.28
C GLU A 38 7.21 12.61 4.04
N GLU A 39 6.56 12.87 2.90
CA GLU A 39 5.30 12.22 2.53
C GLU A 39 5.52 10.73 2.26
N VAL A 40 6.65 10.38 1.65
CA VAL A 40 7.05 8.98 1.40
C VAL A 40 7.28 8.23 2.71
N ILE A 41 7.96 8.84 3.69
CA ILE A 41 8.17 8.25 5.02
C ILE A 41 6.84 8.05 5.73
N LEU A 42 5.98 9.08 5.73
CA LEU A 42 4.65 8.99 6.35
C LEU A 42 3.79 7.90 5.68
N GLN A 43 3.88 7.77 4.35
CA GLN A 43 3.20 6.72 3.61
C GLN A 43 3.71 5.32 4.01
N ALA A 44 5.02 5.16 4.21
CA ALA A 44 5.61 3.90 4.65
C ALA A 44 5.14 3.51 6.06
N GLU A 45 5.08 4.46 6.99
CA GLU A 45 4.54 4.22 8.34
C GLU A 45 3.06 3.82 8.29
N ASN A 46 2.26 4.52 7.49
CA ASN A 46 0.85 4.22 7.29
C ASN A 46 0.65 2.83 6.67
N LYS A 47 1.46 2.46 5.67
CA LYS A 47 1.44 1.12 5.05
C LYS A 47 1.84 0.03 6.03
N LEU A 48 2.85 0.26 6.87
CA LEU A 48 3.25 -0.68 7.91
C LEU A 48 2.12 -0.89 8.93
N SER A 49 1.49 0.20 9.38
CA SER A 49 0.33 0.15 10.27
C SER A 49 -0.85 -0.59 9.63
N LEU A 50 -1.12 -0.32 8.36
CA LEU A 50 -2.15 -1.01 7.59
C LEU A 50 -1.84 -2.50 7.43
N GLY A 51 -0.59 -2.88 7.14
CA GLY A 51 -0.15 -4.27 7.03
C GLY A 51 -0.40 -5.05 8.32
N ARG A 52 -0.08 -4.46 9.48
CA ARG A 52 -0.38 -5.04 10.80
C ARG A 52 -1.89 -5.27 11.00
N LYS A 53 -2.71 -4.28 10.63
CA LYS A 53 -4.18 -4.38 10.70
C LYS A 53 -4.73 -5.43 9.73
N MET A 54 -4.19 -5.53 8.52
CA MET A 54 -4.62 -6.52 7.51
C MET A 54 -4.39 -7.96 7.96
N VAL A 55 -3.37 -8.24 8.78
CA VAL A 55 -3.18 -9.58 9.39
C VAL A 55 -4.34 -9.94 10.31
N GLN A 56 -4.83 -8.96 11.08
CA GLN A 56 -5.99 -9.17 11.95
C GLN A 56 -7.31 -9.24 11.18
N TRP A 57 -7.51 -8.33 10.21
CA TRP A 57 -8.77 -8.21 9.47
C TRP A 57 -8.98 -9.30 8.41
N LYS A 58 -7.91 -9.97 7.98
CA LYS A 58 -7.92 -11.03 6.97
C LYS A 58 -8.85 -10.74 5.78
N PRO A 59 -8.69 -9.58 5.11
CA PRO A 59 -9.62 -9.13 4.07
C PRO A 59 -9.63 -10.00 2.80
N ARG A 60 -8.75 -11.01 2.73
CA ARG A 60 -8.70 -11.97 1.62
C ARG A 60 -9.59 -13.18 1.82
N GLU A 61 -10.23 -13.30 2.99
CA GLU A 61 -11.25 -14.32 3.23
C GLU A 61 -12.49 -14.02 2.38
N SER A 62 -13.32 -15.04 2.16
CA SER A 62 -14.58 -14.88 1.46
C SER A 62 -15.44 -13.82 2.13
N LEU A 63 -16.31 -13.20 1.33
CA LEU A 63 -17.25 -12.22 1.85
C LEU A 63 -18.02 -12.82 3.03
N ALA A 64 -18.05 -12.08 4.15
CA ALA A 64 -18.68 -12.55 5.37
C ALA A 64 -20.21 -12.73 5.20
N GLU A 65 -20.83 -11.93 4.33
CA GLU A 65 -22.27 -11.96 4.06
C GLU A 65 -22.55 -11.49 2.63
N GLU A 66 -23.38 -12.24 1.89
CA GLU A 66 -23.82 -11.81 0.57
C GLU A 66 -24.76 -10.60 0.67
N PRO A 67 -24.62 -9.59 -0.22
CA PRO A 67 -25.50 -8.44 -0.19
C PRO A 67 -26.95 -8.85 -0.51
N PRO A 68 -27.98 -8.27 0.15
CA PRO A 68 -29.37 -8.51 -0.21
C PRO A 68 -29.69 -8.19 -1.67
N ALA A 69 -30.69 -8.88 -2.22
CA ALA A 69 -31.15 -8.64 -3.57
C ALA A 69 -31.55 -7.16 -3.77
N ASN A 70 -30.98 -6.51 -4.78
CA ASN A 70 -31.14 -5.09 -5.15
C ASN A 70 -30.39 -4.04 -4.30
N GLN A 71 -29.55 -4.40 -3.32
CA GLN A 71 -28.79 -3.40 -2.51
C GLN A 71 -27.98 -2.42 -3.36
N TRP A 72 -27.40 -2.89 -4.47
CA TRP A 72 -26.55 -2.09 -5.37
C TRP A 72 -27.26 -1.66 -6.65
N LYS A 73 -28.60 -1.72 -6.69
CA LYS A 73 -29.42 -1.26 -7.81
C LYS A 73 -29.85 0.18 -7.56
N TRP A 74 -29.18 1.11 -8.23
CA TRP A 74 -29.44 2.55 -8.08
C TRP A 74 -30.53 3.10 -9.04
N LEU A 75 -30.97 2.32 -10.03
CA LEU A 75 -31.86 2.75 -11.12
C LEU A 75 -32.92 1.69 -11.48
N THR A 76 -33.64 1.17 -10.49
CA THR A 76 -34.91 0.45 -10.71
C THR A 76 -35.99 1.01 -9.84
#